data_AF-A0A0R3BYA6-F1
#
_entry.id   AF-A0A0R3BYA6-F1
#
_cell.length_a   1.000
_cell.length_b   1.000
_cell.length_c   1.000
_cell.angle_alpha   90.00
_cell.angle_beta   90.00
_cell.angle_gamma   90.00
#
_symmetry.space_group_name_H-M   'P 1'
#
loop_
_entity.id
_entity.type
_entity.pdbx_description
1 polymer ?
#
loop_
_entity_poly.entity_id
_entity_poly.type
_entity_poly.pdbx_seq_one_letter_code
_entity_poly.pdbx_strand_id
1 'polypeptide(L)'
;MVDALIHAREGTIVVPEISAPPYFYFYAPGLPTTIDDPAQLDRWEPWVRAYTAVGEMLQGITLQVSATDPNAFLVRSPAYVIAEIGRPSASTFQDQIAMVLSWAELRNERATEIMAQIDPQYAFWSSIVYLHPERNRRTFELINMVLQFCVYVEMRFKHALGCSRPVEYNAQVQPMITTPGHGSFPSGHATQAYAVAYVLKRLLSLHKTTPGFPQIVEQLDRQAARIATNRVVAGMHFPVDSMAGRMLGIALGEYFVGRCLGSTGTKSRTFNAGYADSNSRTDFNPFHADQALNANKFYSETIGGTVTQSLLMKELWDKAYYEVSTRFP
;
A
#
# COMPACT_ATOMS: atom_id res chain seq x y z
N MET A 1 -19.08 -37.24 -19.54
CA MET A 1 -19.12 -35.79 -19.22
C MET A 1 -18.02 -35.02 -19.95
N VAL A 2 -16.82 -35.59 -20.08
CA VAL A 2 -15.70 -34.99 -20.83
C VAL A 2 -15.93 -34.99 -22.35
N ASP A 3 -16.47 -36.06 -22.94
CA ASP A 3 -16.73 -36.11 -24.40
C ASP A 3 -17.73 -35.06 -24.92
N ALA A 4 -18.73 -34.68 -24.11
CA ALA A 4 -19.67 -33.61 -24.45
C ALA A 4 -19.04 -32.20 -24.43
N LEU A 5 -17.85 -32.06 -23.81
CA LEU A 5 -17.05 -30.84 -23.84
C LEU A 5 -15.99 -30.87 -24.96
N ILE A 6 -15.67 -32.04 -25.52
CA ILE A 6 -14.56 -32.24 -26.47
C ILE A 6 -15.02 -32.53 -27.90
N HIS A 7 -16.07 -33.34 -28.12
CA HIS A 7 -16.34 -33.93 -29.43
C HIS A 7 -17.69 -33.54 -30.05
N ALA A 8 -18.82 -33.75 -29.37
CA ALA A 8 -20.13 -33.35 -29.88
C ALA A 8 -21.19 -33.33 -28.76
N ARG A 9 -22.00 -32.26 -28.70
CA ARG A 9 -23.19 -32.17 -27.84
C ARG A 9 -24.45 -32.61 -28.60
N GLU A 10 -24.40 -33.79 -29.22
CA GLU A 10 -25.47 -34.32 -30.06
C GLU A 10 -26.84 -34.21 -29.34
N GLY A 11 -27.81 -33.53 -29.98
CA GLY A 11 -29.16 -33.33 -29.44
C GLY A 11 -29.35 -32.16 -28.47
N THR A 12 -28.31 -31.44 -28.05
CA THR A 12 -28.44 -30.25 -27.17
C THR A 12 -27.89 -28.95 -27.78
N ILE A 13 -27.05 -29.04 -28.82
CA ILE A 13 -26.68 -27.89 -29.66
C ILE A 13 -27.50 -27.94 -30.94
N VAL A 14 -28.41 -26.98 -31.10
CA VAL A 14 -29.10 -26.70 -32.36
C VAL A 14 -28.55 -25.35 -32.85
N VAL A 15 -27.58 -25.38 -33.78
CA VAL A 15 -27.16 -24.16 -34.48
C VAL A 15 -28.01 -24.07 -35.75
N PRO A 16 -28.89 -23.07 -35.91
CA PRO A 16 -29.69 -22.94 -37.11
C PRO A 16 -28.81 -22.51 -38.29
N GLU A 17 -28.98 -23.16 -39.44
CA GLU A 17 -28.40 -22.75 -40.74
C GLU A 17 -29.13 -21.52 -41.34
N ILE A 18 -29.57 -20.57 -40.51
CA ILE A 18 -30.31 -19.40 -40.97
C ILE A 18 -29.30 -18.28 -41.26
N SER A 19 -29.20 -17.91 -42.53
CA SER A 19 -28.24 -16.93 -43.06
C SER A 19 -28.72 -15.47 -43.04
N ALA A 20 -29.86 -15.17 -42.41
CA ALA A 20 -30.46 -13.83 -42.38
C ALA A 20 -30.92 -13.39 -40.97
N PRO A 21 -30.68 -12.13 -40.57
CA PRO A 21 -31.18 -11.58 -39.29
C PRO A 21 -32.71 -11.61 -39.18
N PRO A 22 -33.28 -11.73 -37.96
CA PRO A 22 -32.62 -11.71 -36.65
C PRO A 22 -32.05 -13.07 -36.26
N TYR A 23 -30.82 -13.08 -35.74
CA TYR A 23 -30.25 -14.29 -35.17
C TYR A 23 -30.79 -14.50 -33.74
N PHE A 24 -31.99 -15.09 -33.62
CA PHE A 24 -32.71 -15.31 -32.36
C PHE A 24 -32.00 -16.18 -31.30
N TYR A 25 -30.77 -16.65 -31.59
CA TYR A 25 -30.01 -17.60 -30.78
C TYR A 25 -28.74 -17.01 -30.16
N PHE A 26 -28.45 -15.73 -30.36
CA PHE A 26 -27.28 -15.08 -29.79
C PHE A 26 -27.69 -13.96 -28.84
N TYR A 27 -27.16 -14.00 -27.62
CA TYR A 27 -27.27 -12.91 -26.65
C TYR A 27 -25.95 -12.15 -26.63
N ALA A 28 -25.73 -11.32 -27.65
CA ALA A 28 -24.61 -10.40 -27.66
C ALA A 28 -24.94 -9.23 -26.72
N PRO A 29 -24.16 -8.97 -25.66
CA PRO A 29 -24.34 -7.77 -24.86
C PRO A 29 -24.10 -6.53 -25.73
N GLY A 30 -24.78 -5.43 -25.41
CA GLY A 30 -24.52 -4.14 -26.06
C GLY A 30 -23.06 -3.72 -25.91
N LEU A 31 -22.55 -2.98 -26.89
CA LEU A 31 -21.20 -2.43 -26.82
C LEU A 31 -21.16 -1.32 -25.74
N PRO A 32 -20.10 -1.27 -24.91
CA PRO A 32 -19.96 -0.20 -23.94
C PRO A 32 -19.83 1.15 -24.66
N THR A 33 -20.46 2.19 -24.10
CA THR A 33 -20.46 3.54 -24.68
C THR A 33 -19.34 4.43 -24.11
N THR A 34 -18.65 3.98 -23.06
CA THR A 34 -17.54 4.68 -22.40
C THR A 34 -16.37 3.73 -22.18
N ILE A 35 -15.15 4.27 -22.12
CA ILE A 35 -13.93 3.49 -21.88
C ILE A 35 -13.96 2.76 -20.53
N ASP A 36 -14.43 3.44 -19.48
CA ASP A 36 -14.48 2.92 -18.10
C ASP A 36 -15.93 2.68 -17.65
N ASP A 37 -16.69 1.87 -18.40
CA ASP A 37 -18.05 1.48 -18.01
C ASP A 37 -18.04 0.62 -16.71
N PRO A 38 -18.61 1.10 -15.60
CA PRO A 38 -18.67 0.38 -14.32
C PRO A 38 -19.27 -1.03 -14.40
N ALA A 39 -20.22 -1.24 -15.32
CA ALA A 39 -20.90 -2.54 -15.48
C ALA A 39 -19.94 -3.63 -15.94
N GLN A 40 -18.87 -3.28 -16.66
CA GLN A 40 -17.88 -4.27 -17.10
C GLN A 40 -17.06 -4.81 -15.92
N LEU A 41 -16.88 -4.04 -14.85
CA LEU A 41 -16.09 -4.47 -13.69
C LEU A 41 -16.71 -5.65 -12.95
N ASP A 42 -18.04 -5.78 -12.96
CA ASP A 42 -18.72 -6.91 -12.31
C ASP A 42 -18.53 -8.22 -13.05
N ARG A 43 -18.16 -8.16 -14.34
CA ARG A 43 -17.88 -9.34 -15.16
C ARG A 43 -16.47 -9.89 -14.93
N TRP A 44 -15.55 -9.06 -14.47
CA TRP A 44 -14.14 -9.40 -14.39
C TRP A 44 -13.79 -10.21 -13.14
N GLU A 45 -12.66 -10.89 -13.17
CA GLU A 45 -12.10 -11.52 -11.97
C GLU A 45 -11.43 -10.45 -11.06
N PRO A 46 -11.24 -10.73 -9.77
CA PRO A 46 -10.62 -9.78 -8.82
C PRO A 46 -9.26 -9.25 -9.30
N TRP A 47 -8.42 -10.10 -9.87
CA TRP A 47 -7.07 -9.71 -10.32
C TRP A 47 -7.13 -8.77 -11.54
N VAL A 48 -8.11 -8.95 -12.43
CA VAL A 48 -8.29 -8.07 -13.60
C VAL A 48 -8.70 -6.66 -13.15
N ARG A 49 -9.67 -6.56 -12.22
CA ARG A 49 -10.06 -5.28 -11.61
C ARG A 49 -8.87 -4.57 -10.94
N ALA A 50 -8.06 -5.33 -10.21
CA ALA A 50 -6.87 -4.78 -9.56
C ALA A 50 -5.87 -4.25 -10.57
N TYR A 51 -5.60 -5.00 -11.65
CA TYR A 51 -4.66 -4.60 -12.68
C TYR A 51 -5.10 -3.33 -13.42
N THR A 52 -6.39 -3.21 -13.76
CA THR A 52 -6.93 -1.99 -14.39
C THR A 52 -6.86 -0.80 -13.44
N ALA A 53 -7.15 -0.99 -12.14
CA ALA A 53 -7.07 0.06 -11.14
C ALA A 53 -5.63 0.54 -10.90
N VAL A 54 -4.62 -0.34 -11.02
CA VAL A 54 -3.21 0.06 -10.95
C VAL A 54 -2.85 1.01 -12.08
N GLY A 55 -3.28 0.73 -13.32
CA GLY A 55 -3.08 1.64 -14.45
C GLY A 55 -3.60 3.05 -14.15
N GLU A 56 -4.81 3.14 -13.57
CA GLU A 56 -5.38 4.40 -13.13
C GLU A 56 -4.48 5.10 -12.11
N MET A 57 -4.09 4.45 -11.02
CA MET A 57 -3.23 5.04 -9.98
C MET A 57 -1.89 5.56 -10.51
N LEU A 58 -1.33 4.90 -11.52
CA LEU A 58 -0.07 5.30 -12.14
C LEU A 58 -0.23 6.45 -13.14
N GLN A 59 -1.44 6.71 -13.61
CA GLN A 59 -1.71 7.81 -14.53
C GLN A 59 -1.40 9.16 -13.86
N GLY A 60 -0.44 9.89 -14.43
CA GLY A 60 -0.05 11.23 -13.98
C GLY A 60 0.99 11.25 -12.86
N ILE A 61 1.39 10.11 -12.29
CA ILE A 61 2.54 10.11 -11.38
C ILE A 61 3.86 10.03 -12.16
N THR A 62 4.85 10.79 -11.72
CA THR A 62 6.20 10.77 -12.27
C THR A 62 7.21 10.67 -11.14
N LEU A 63 8.29 9.92 -11.37
CA LEU A 63 9.42 9.87 -10.46
C LEU A 63 10.56 10.72 -11.01
N GLN A 64 11.13 11.55 -10.15
CA GLN A 64 12.16 12.51 -10.51
C GLN A 64 13.19 12.63 -9.39
N VAL A 65 14.39 13.09 -9.73
CA VAL A 65 15.36 13.56 -8.73
C VAL A 65 14.83 14.88 -8.15
N SER A 66 15.04 15.12 -6.87
CA SER A 66 14.69 16.40 -6.25
C SER A 66 15.52 17.52 -6.87
N ALA A 67 14.88 18.67 -7.07
CA ALA A 67 15.56 19.86 -7.59
C ALA A 67 16.49 20.49 -6.53
N THR A 68 16.27 20.21 -5.25
CA THR A 68 16.98 20.82 -4.12
C THR A 68 18.04 19.91 -3.50
N ASP A 69 17.91 18.59 -3.67
CA ASP A 69 18.87 17.61 -3.16
C ASP A 69 19.12 16.50 -4.19
N PRO A 70 20.34 16.38 -4.75
CA PRO A 70 20.66 15.35 -5.74
C PRO A 70 20.60 13.92 -5.18
N ASN A 71 20.57 13.75 -3.85
CA ASN A 71 20.42 12.45 -3.18
C ASN A 71 18.97 12.19 -2.74
N ALA A 72 18.04 13.09 -3.06
CA ALA A 72 16.62 12.88 -2.83
C ALA A 72 15.89 12.59 -4.13
N PHE A 73 14.90 11.72 -4.02
CA PHE A 73 14.00 11.39 -5.12
C PHE A 73 12.58 11.70 -4.69
N LEU A 74 11.73 12.03 -5.66
CA LEU A 74 10.33 12.34 -5.39
C LEU A 74 9.42 11.62 -6.37
N VAL A 75 8.22 11.30 -5.88
CA VAL A 75 7.07 10.93 -6.70
C VAL A 75 6.09 12.10 -6.67
N ARG A 76 5.66 12.57 -7.84
CA ARG A 76 4.76 13.71 -7.96
C ARG A 76 3.63 13.44 -8.94
N SER A 77 2.50 14.06 -8.66
CA SER A 77 1.45 14.27 -9.65
C SER A 77 1.76 15.55 -10.46
N PRO A 78 0.97 15.91 -11.49
CA PRO A 78 1.14 17.17 -12.18
C PRO A 78 0.91 18.36 -11.24
N ALA A 79 0.01 18.21 -10.27
CA ALA A 79 -0.41 19.29 -9.37
C ALA A 79 0.51 19.49 -8.15
N TYR A 80 1.16 18.44 -7.64
CA TYR A 80 1.98 18.53 -6.42
C TYR A 80 2.91 17.32 -6.22
N VAL A 81 3.88 17.46 -5.31
CA VAL A 81 4.76 16.37 -4.86
C VAL A 81 4.00 15.49 -3.87
N ILE A 82 3.84 14.20 -4.19
CA ILE A 82 3.15 13.25 -3.30
C ILE A 82 4.09 12.90 -2.14
N ALA A 83 5.31 12.49 -2.46
CA ALA A 83 6.34 12.18 -1.47
C ALA A 83 7.74 12.47 -2.01
N GLU A 84 8.62 12.99 -1.17
CA GLU A 84 10.05 13.16 -1.41
C GLU A 84 10.84 12.42 -0.32
N ILE A 85 11.88 11.69 -0.72
CA ILE A 85 12.70 10.89 0.17
C ILE A 85 14.17 11.19 -0.11
N GLY A 86 14.83 11.84 0.84
CA GLY A 86 16.29 11.93 0.88
C GLY A 86 16.92 10.59 1.26
N ARG A 87 18.06 10.28 0.65
CA ARG A 87 18.88 9.11 1.00
C ARG A 87 19.71 9.38 2.26
N PRO A 88 19.56 8.62 3.36
CA PRO A 88 20.48 8.70 4.50
C PRO A 88 21.92 8.37 4.10
N SER A 89 22.88 8.95 4.81
CA SER A 89 24.30 8.65 4.67
C SER A 89 24.63 7.20 5.06
N ALA A 90 25.75 6.68 4.53
CA ALA A 90 26.22 5.34 4.89
C ALA A 90 26.53 5.21 6.40
N SER A 91 27.02 6.28 7.03
CA SER A 91 27.27 6.35 8.47
C SER A 91 26.00 6.17 9.29
N THR A 92 24.86 6.68 8.82
CA THR A 92 23.57 6.46 9.51
C THR A 92 23.24 4.98 9.58
N PHE A 93 23.34 4.26 8.47
CA PHE A 93 23.10 2.82 8.47
C PHE A 93 24.09 2.07 9.39
N GLN A 94 25.37 2.45 9.38
CA GLN A 94 26.38 1.86 10.27
C GLN A 94 26.06 2.08 11.75
N ASP A 95 25.68 3.30 12.15
CA ASP A 95 25.31 3.63 13.53
C ASP A 95 24.07 2.85 14.01
N GLN A 96 23.17 2.48 13.09
CA GLN A 96 21.96 1.73 13.41
C GLN A 96 22.18 0.21 13.54
N ILE A 97 23.35 -0.33 13.19
CA ILE A 97 23.63 -1.77 13.31
C ILE A 97 23.52 -2.26 14.75
N ALA A 98 24.01 -1.46 15.72
CA ALA A 98 23.89 -1.81 17.13
C ALA A 98 22.43 -2.00 17.57
N MET A 99 21.51 -1.18 17.04
CA MET A 99 20.07 -1.36 17.27
C MET A 99 19.57 -2.63 16.59
N VAL A 100 19.88 -2.88 15.32
CA VAL A 100 19.42 -4.12 14.64
C VAL A 100 19.87 -5.38 15.41
N LEU A 101 21.09 -5.39 15.93
CA LEU A 101 21.61 -6.49 16.74
C LEU A 101 20.92 -6.58 18.10
N SER A 102 20.70 -5.48 18.82
CA SER A 102 20.04 -5.52 20.13
C SER A 102 18.59 -5.99 20.03
N TRP A 103 17.89 -5.63 18.95
CA TRP A 103 16.52 -6.07 18.70
C TRP A 103 16.41 -7.58 18.38
N ALA A 104 17.53 -8.26 18.12
CA ALA A 104 17.55 -9.71 17.95
C ALA A 104 17.12 -10.48 19.22
N GLU A 105 17.21 -9.87 20.40
CA GLU A 105 16.75 -10.46 21.66
C GLU A 105 15.24 -10.73 21.65
N LEU A 106 14.46 -9.95 20.90
CA LEU A 106 13.01 -10.10 20.78
C LEU A 106 12.58 -11.22 19.83
N ARG A 107 13.51 -11.87 19.12
CA ARG A 107 13.16 -12.83 18.07
C ARG A 107 12.37 -14.02 18.57
N ASN A 108 12.71 -14.53 19.76
CA ASN A 108 12.01 -15.68 20.35
C ASN A 108 10.53 -15.37 20.61
N GLU A 109 10.20 -14.19 21.11
CA GLU A 109 8.81 -13.78 21.37
C GLU A 109 8.09 -13.27 20.11
N ARG A 110 8.82 -12.75 19.11
CA ARG A 110 8.26 -12.18 17.88
C ARG A 110 8.18 -13.15 16.71
N ALA A 111 8.85 -14.30 16.76
CA ALA A 111 9.03 -15.18 15.60
C ALA A 111 7.71 -15.53 14.89
N THR A 112 6.72 -16.04 15.61
CA THR A 112 5.44 -16.44 15.03
C THR A 112 4.71 -15.26 14.39
N GLU A 113 4.74 -14.09 15.05
CA GLU A 113 4.14 -12.86 14.53
C GLU A 113 4.88 -12.39 13.27
N ILE A 114 6.22 -12.44 13.25
CA ILE A 114 7.05 -12.06 12.10
C ILE A 114 6.75 -12.94 10.90
N MET A 115 6.64 -14.26 11.10
CA MET A 115 6.34 -15.23 10.04
C MET A 115 4.94 -15.01 9.47
N ALA A 116 3.94 -14.76 10.30
CA ALA A 116 2.58 -14.46 9.87
C ALA A 116 2.46 -13.14 9.08
N GLN A 117 3.46 -12.25 9.19
CA GLN A 117 3.50 -10.95 8.53
C GLN A 117 4.28 -10.96 7.19
N ILE A 118 4.82 -12.11 6.74
CA ILE A 118 5.57 -12.21 5.48
C ILE A 118 4.65 -11.96 4.28
N ASP A 119 3.53 -12.67 4.26
CA ASP A 119 2.47 -12.47 3.28
C ASP A 119 1.72 -11.15 3.56
N PRO A 120 0.93 -10.65 2.59
CA PRO A 120 0.05 -9.51 2.84
C PRO A 120 -0.69 -9.62 4.17
N GLN A 121 -0.55 -8.59 5.02
CA GLN A 121 -0.87 -8.68 6.45
C GLN A 121 -2.38 -8.56 6.75
N TYR A 122 -3.22 -9.10 5.86
CA TYR A 122 -4.69 -9.03 5.92
C TYR A 122 -5.24 -9.41 7.28
N ALA A 123 -4.75 -10.51 7.87
CA ALA A 123 -5.23 -11.02 9.15
C ALA A 123 -5.12 -9.98 10.27
N PHE A 124 -4.07 -9.15 10.27
CA PHE A 124 -3.80 -8.18 11.32
C PHE A 124 -4.70 -6.94 11.24
N TRP A 125 -5.03 -6.47 10.04
CA TRP A 125 -6.03 -5.40 9.89
C TRP A 125 -7.43 -5.95 10.12
N SER A 126 -7.71 -7.14 9.57
CA SER A 126 -9.01 -7.80 9.66
C SER A 126 -9.41 -8.12 11.09
N SER A 127 -8.46 -8.48 11.97
CA SER A 127 -8.75 -8.74 13.38
C SER A 127 -9.13 -7.48 14.17
N ILE A 128 -8.76 -6.28 13.69
CA ILE A 128 -9.04 -5.01 14.37
C ILE A 128 -10.42 -4.48 13.96
N VAL A 129 -10.72 -4.49 12.67
CA VAL A 129 -11.97 -3.91 12.11
C VAL A 129 -13.00 -4.95 11.66
N TYR A 130 -12.75 -6.22 12.00
CA TYR A 130 -13.55 -7.39 11.63
C TYR A 130 -13.90 -7.45 10.13
N LEU A 131 -12.91 -7.79 9.31
CA LEU A 131 -13.10 -8.11 7.90
C LEU A 131 -13.13 -9.62 7.70
N HIS A 132 -14.13 -10.12 6.97
CA HIS A 132 -14.23 -11.53 6.59
C HIS A 132 -14.23 -11.66 5.06
N PRO A 133 -13.42 -12.54 4.44
CA PRO A 133 -13.32 -12.62 2.98
C PRO A 133 -14.64 -12.82 2.25
N GLU A 134 -15.60 -13.55 2.82
CA GLU A 134 -16.92 -13.74 2.20
C GLU A 134 -17.86 -12.55 2.36
N ARG A 135 -17.63 -11.71 3.38
CA ARG A 135 -18.45 -10.53 3.66
C ARG A 135 -17.87 -9.31 2.97
N ASN A 136 -16.56 -9.17 2.98
CA ASN A 136 -15.85 -7.95 2.62
C ASN A 136 -15.03 -8.13 1.33
N ARG A 137 -15.57 -8.87 0.34
CA ARG A 137 -14.85 -9.24 -0.89
C ARG A 137 -14.28 -8.02 -1.60
N ARG A 138 -15.08 -6.96 -1.76
CA ARG A 138 -14.68 -5.71 -2.41
C ARG A 138 -13.69 -4.92 -1.56
N THR A 139 -13.83 -4.98 -0.23
CA THR A 139 -12.84 -4.39 0.69
C THR A 139 -11.47 -5.07 0.55
N PHE A 140 -11.41 -6.39 0.48
CA PHE A 140 -10.17 -7.14 0.25
C PHE A 140 -9.55 -6.82 -1.12
N GLU A 141 -10.38 -6.71 -2.17
CA GLU A 141 -9.95 -6.26 -3.50
C GLU A 141 -9.32 -4.85 -3.45
N LEU A 142 -9.96 -3.92 -2.74
CA LEU A 142 -9.46 -2.55 -2.57
C LEU A 142 -8.12 -2.53 -1.82
N ILE A 143 -7.98 -3.29 -0.74
CA ILE A 143 -6.71 -3.41 -0.01
C ILE A 143 -5.62 -3.97 -0.93
N ASN A 144 -5.92 -5.00 -1.74
CA ASN A 144 -4.96 -5.56 -2.68
C ASN A 144 -4.47 -4.50 -3.70
N MET A 145 -5.36 -3.63 -4.19
CA MET A 145 -4.97 -2.54 -5.09
C MET A 145 -4.01 -1.55 -4.41
N VAL A 146 -4.28 -1.17 -3.16
CA VAL A 146 -3.37 -0.31 -2.36
C VAL A 146 -1.99 -0.96 -2.23
N LEU A 147 -1.94 -2.27 -1.92
CA LEU A 147 -0.69 -3.01 -1.79
C LEU A 147 0.11 -3.02 -3.09
N GLN A 148 -0.53 -3.31 -4.23
CA GLN A 148 0.14 -3.32 -5.54
C GLN A 148 0.69 -1.95 -5.91
N PHE A 149 -0.06 -0.88 -5.61
CA PHE A 149 0.40 0.49 -5.81
C PHE A 149 1.62 0.84 -4.95
N CYS A 150 1.57 0.51 -3.66
CA CYS A 150 2.70 0.69 -2.74
C CYS A 150 3.94 -0.06 -3.23
N VAL A 151 3.80 -1.33 -3.62
CA VAL A 151 4.91 -2.16 -4.14
C VAL A 151 5.54 -1.51 -5.38
N TYR A 152 4.73 -1.01 -6.32
CA TYR A 152 5.29 -0.33 -7.49
C TYR A 152 6.14 0.90 -7.07
N VAL A 153 5.58 1.78 -6.24
CA VAL A 153 6.26 3.03 -5.87
C VAL A 153 7.49 2.78 -4.99
N GLU A 154 7.39 1.91 -3.99
CA GLU A 154 8.51 1.60 -3.10
C GLU A 154 9.68 0.93 -3.84
N MET A 155 9.40 0.05 -4.81
CA MET A 155 10.46 -0.57 -5.63
C MET A 155 11.18 0.45 -6.48
N ARG A 156 10.45 1.44 -7.01
CA ARG A 156 11.06 2.54 -7.77
C ARG A 156 11.94 3.42 -6.89
N PHE A 157 11.53 3.70 -5.64
CA PHE A 157 12.39 4.38 -4.67
C PHE A 157 13.63 3.55 -4.30
N LYS A 158 13.46 2.26 -4.00
CA LYS A 158 14.59 1.36 -3.68
C LYS A 158 15.61 1.29 -4.81
N HIS A 159 15.14 1.24 -6.06
CA HIS A 159 16.00 1.26 -7.23
C HIS A 159 16.79 2.56 -7.34
N ALA A 160 16.13 3.71 -7.11
CA ALA A 160 16.76 5.02 -7.19
C ALA A 160 17.76 5.29 -6.05
N LEU A 161 17.43 4.87 -4.82
CA LEU A 161 18.19 5.15 -3.61
C LEU A 161 19.32 4.14 -3.35
N GLY A 162 19.18 2.90 -3.82
CA GLY A 162 20.25 1.89 -3.81
C GLY A 162 20.86 1.62 -2.42
N CYS A 163 20.07 1.63 -1.34
CA CYS A 163 20.57 1.38 0.01
C CYS A 163 20.66 -0.12 0.30
N SER A 164 21.82 -0.59 0.77
CA SER A 164 22.05 -1.96 1.22
C SER A 164 21.29 -2.29 2.51
N ARG A 165 21.07 -3.59 2.76
CA ARG A 165 20.38 -4.12 3.94
C ARG A 165 21.32 -4.37 5.12
N PRO A 166 20.81 -4.49 6.36
CA PRO A 166 21.64 -4.71 7.55
C PRO A 166 22.68 -5.83 7.44
N VAL A 167 22.31 -6.98 6.85
CA VAL A 167 23.21 -8.13 6.64
C VAL A 167 24.41 -7.82 5.74
N GLU A 168 24.30 -6.85 4.84
CA GLU A 168 25.40 -6.41 3.97
C GLU A 168 26.40 -5.50 4.68
N TYR A 169 26.01 -4.89 5.81
CA TYR A 169 26.87 -4.02 6.61
C TYR A 169 27.62 -4.77 7.71
N ASN A 170 27.04 -5.85 8.26
CA ASN A 170 27.64 -6.59 9.36
C ASN A 170 27.23 -8.07 9.35
N ALA A 171 28.22 -8.96 9.27
CA ALA A 171 28.04 -10.42 9.23
C ALA A 171 27.41 -11.02 10.50
N GLN A 172 27.41 -10.30 11.63
CA GLN A 172 26.69 -10.69 12.85
C GLN A 172 25.18 -10.52 12.72
N VAL A 173 24.70 -9.70 11.78
CA VAL A 173 23.27 -9.61 11.50
C VAL A 173 22.87 -10.87 10.72
N GLN A 174 22.19 -11.78 11.41
CA GLN A 174 21.64 -13.01 10.84
C GLN A 174 20.11 -12.87 10.74
N PRO A 175 19.55 -12.54 9.57
CA PRO A 175 18.12 -12.34 9.42
C PRO A 175 17.31 -13.62 9.66
N MET A 176 16.11 -13.48 10.23
CA MET A 176 15.24 -14.63 10.56
C MET A 176 14.60 -15.27 9.33
N ILE A 177 14.52 -14.52 8.24
CA ILE A 177 13.87 -14.92 6.99
C ILE A 177 14.78 -14.54 5.82
N THR A 178 14.60 -15.21 4.68
CA THR A 178 15.41 -14.99 3.49
C THR A 178 15.38 -13.51 3.08
N THR A 179 16.56 -12.90 3.07
CA THR A 179 16.72 -11.49 2.71
C THR A 179 16.38 -11.28 1.23
N PRO A 180 15.43 -10.39 0.87
CA PRO A 180 15.10 -10.13 -0.52
C PRO A 180 16.26 -9.48 -1.28
N GLY A 181 16.42 -9.85 -2.56
CA GLY A 181 17.46 -9.36 -3.47
C GLY A 181 17.27 -7.93 -3.99
N HIS A 182 16.68 -7.04 -3.21
CA HIS A 182 16.47 -5.63 -3.54
C HIS A 182 16.75 -4.74 -2.32
N GLY A 183 16.99 -3.44 -2.57
CA GLY A 183 17.42 -2.48 -1.55
C GLY A 183 16.53 -2.38 -0.30
N SER A 184 17.12 -1.92 0.80
CA SER A 184 16.47 -1.81 2.12
C SER A 184 15.53 -0.62 2.22
N PHE A 185 15.93 0.54 1.68
CA PHE A 185 15.28 1.81 1.98
C PHE A 185 14.38 2.31 0.83
N PRO A 186 13.14 2.75 1.09
CA PRO A 186 12.40 2.70 2.36
C PRO A 186 11.85 1.28 2.68
N SER A 187 11.36 1.05 3.90
CA SER A 187 10.76 -0.24 4.30
C SER A 187 9.41 -0.46 3.62
N GLY A 188 9.30 -1.53 2.83
CA GLY A 188 8.09 -1.81 2.05
C GLY A 188 6.90 -2.25 2.91
N HIS A 189 7.13 -3.13 3.90
CA HIS A 189 6.07 -3.51 4.84
C HIS A 189 5.56 -2.32 5.66
N ALA A 190 6.44 -1.37 6.02
CA ALA A 190 6.00 -0.15 6.68
C ALA A 190 5.13 0.69 5.73
N THR A 191 5.56 0.90 4.49
CA THR A 191 4.77 1.62 3.47
C THR A 191 3.40 1.01 3.27
N GLN A 192 3.34 -0.30 3.05
CA GLN A 192 2.09 -1.04 2.85
C GLN A 192 1.16 -0.96 4.07
N ALA A 193 1.69 -1.23 5.27
CA ALA A 193 0.88 -1.24 6.49
C ALA A 193 0.30 0.14 6.82
N TYR A 194 1.08 1.21 6.66
CA TYR A 194 0.59 2.56 6.89
C TYR A 194 -0.37 3.05 5.80
N ALA A 195 -0.16 2.67 4.53
CA ALA A 195 -1.10 2.98 3.45
C ALA A 195 -2.46 2.31 3.65
N VAL A 196 -2.46 1.00 3.96
CA VAL A 196 -3.70 0.24 4.22
C VAL A 196 -4.40 0.77 5.46
N ALA A 197 -3.67 1.05 6.55
CA ALA A 197 -4.26 1.66 7.74
C ALA A 197 -4.91 3.02 7.43
N TYR A 198 -4.26 3.87 6.62
CA TYR A 198 -4.84 5.14 6.19
C TYR A 198 -6.14 4.92 5.38
N VAL A 199 -6.10 4.05 4.39
CA VAL A 199 -7.25 3.75 3.53
C VAL A 199 -8.42 3.18 4.33
N LEU A 200 -8.18 2.24 5.25
CA LEU A 200 -9.22 1.69 6.13
C LEU A 200 -9.86 2.74 7.03
N LYS A 201 -9.05 3.63 7.63
CA LYS A 201 -9.58 4.75 8.45
C LYS A 201 -10.52 5.65 7.65
N ARG A 202 -10.24 5.85 6.36
CA ARG A 202 -11.08 6.65 5.46
C ARG A 202 -12.30 5.87 4.96
N LEU A 203 -12.14 4.60 4.61
CA LEU A 203 -13.22 3.74 4.11
C LEU A 203 -14.28 3.48 5.19
N LEU A 204 -13.85 3.26 6.43
CA LEU A 204 -14.73 3.03 7.58
C LEU A 204 -15.24 4.33 8.22
N SER A 205 -14.90 5.51 7.67
CA SER A 205 -15.27 6.81 8.21
C SER A 205 -15.00 6.96 9.71
N LEU A 206 -13.80 6.59 10.16
CA LEU A 206 -13.44 6.58 11.59
C LEU A 206 -13.23 7.99 12.16
N HIS A 207 -14.33 8.72 12.35
CA HIS A 207 -14.36 10.05 12.95
C HIS A 207 -13.99 10.01 14.44
N LYS A 208 -13.11 10.91 14.87
CA LYS A 208 -12.64 11.01 16.26
C LYS A 208 -13.75 11.31 17.27
N THR A 209 -14.86 11.89 16.82
CA THR A 209 -16.02 12.25 17.65
C THR A 209 -16.94 11.06 17.93
N THR A 210 -16.82 9.98 17.17
CA THR A 210 -17.65 8.77 17.35
C THR A 210 -17.06 7.91 18.47
N PRO A 211 -17.84 7.52 19.50
CA PRO A 211 -17.36 6.65 20.56
C PRO A 211 -16.74 5.34 20.02
N GLY A 212 -15.61 4.91 20.59
CA GLY A 212 -14.90 3.69 20.19
C GLY A 212 -13.97 3.84 18.97
N PHE A 213 -14.28 4.75 18.04
CA PHE A 213 -13.47 4.95 16.82
C PHE A 213 -12.04 5.43 17.10
N PRO A 214 -11.76 6.34 18.06
CA PRO A 214 -10.40 6.70 18.44
C PRO A 214 -9.53 5.50 18.82
N GLN A 215 -10.09 4.52 19.53
CA GLN A 215 -9.38 3.30 19.93
C GLN A 215 -9.08 2.42 18.72
N ILE A 216 -10.03 2.30 17.77
CA ILE A 216 -9.80 1.54 16.52
C ILE A 216 -8.70 2.19 15.69
N VAL A 217 -8.74 3.52 15.54
CA VAL A 217 -7.68 4.30 14.87
C VAL A 217 -6.33 4.05 15.52
N GLU A 218 -6.26 4.12 16.85
CA GLU A 218 -5.03 3.87 17.60
C GLU A 218 -4.52 2.44 17.38
N GLN A 219 -5.40 1.43 17.41
CA GLN A 219 -5.00 0.04 17.18
C GLN A 219 -4.48 -0.20 15.77
N LEU A 220 -5.10 0.39 14.74
CA LEU A 220 -4.58 0.33 13.37
C LEU A 220 -3.18 0.96 13.26
N ASP A 221 -2.95 2.10 13.92
CA ASP A 221 -1.66 2.78 13.91
C ASP A 221 -0.58 2.01 14.70
N ARG A 222 -0.94 1.40 15.84
CA ARG A 222 -0.08 0.49 16.61
C ARG A 222 0.25 -0.78 15.84
N GLN A 223 -0.70 -1.34 15.10
CA GLN A 223 -0.47 -2.52 14.30
C GLN A 223 0.47 -2.25 13.12
N ALA A 224 0.30 -1.11 12.44
CA ALA A 224 1.23 -0.69 11.40
C ALA A 224 2.65 -0.45 11.96
N ALA A 225 2.76 0.19 13.12
CA ALA A 225 4.03 0.36 13.82
C ALA A 225 4.68 -0.99 14.16
N ARG A 226 3.89 -1.94 14.69
CA ARG A 226 4.36 -3.29 15.06
C ARG A 226 4.89 -4.06 13.86
N ILE A 227 4.20 -4.03 12.72
CA ILE A 227 4.65 -4.66 11.48
C ILE A 227 6.00 -4.08 11.03
N ALA A 228 6.14 -2.75 11.07
CA ALA A 228 7.38 -2.06 10.69
C ALA A 228 8.54 -2.41 11.63
N THR A 229 8.31 -2.33 12.95
CA THR A 229 9.28 -2.70 13.98
C THR A 229 9.73 -4.16 13.88
N ASN A 230 8.81 -5.08 13.58
CA ASN A 230 9.10 -6.50 13.42
C ASN A 230 10.07 -6.78 12.25
N ARG A 231 10.16 -5.88 11.26
CA ARG A 231 11.18 -6.00 10.20
C ARG A 231 12.60 -5.69 10.69
N VAL A 232 12.74 -4.83 11.70
CA VAL A 232 14.02 -4.57 12.38
C VAL A 232 14.40 -5.77 13.25
N VAL A 233 13.47 -6.29 14.05
CA VAL A 233 13.65 -7.53 14.85
C VAL A 233 14.13 -8.70 13.95
N ALA A 234 13.50 -8.85 12.79
CA ALA A 234 13.84 -9.88 11.81
C ALA A 234 15.23 -9.70 11.17
N GLY A 235 15.92 -8.57 11.39
CA GLY A 235 17.21 -8.24 10.79
C GLY A 235 17.13 -7.74 9.34
N MET A 236 15.93 -7.36 8.87
CA MET A 236 15.66 -7.09 7.45
C MET A 236 15.79 -5.61 7.07
N HIS A 237 15.57 -4.73 8.03
CA HIS A 237 15.49 -3.29 7.85
C HIS A 237 16.16 -2.56 9.02
N PHE A 238 16.60 -1.34 8.76
CA PHE A 238 17.03 -0.39 9.77
C PHE A 238 15.84 0.42 10.32
N PRO A 239 15.90 0.95 11.55
CA PRO A 239 14.88 1.88 12.06
C PRO A 239 14.55 3.04 11.09
N VAL A 240 15.57 3.62 10.44
CA VAL A 240 15.37 4.71 9.46
C VAL A 240 14.54 4.27 8.25
N ASP A 241 14.62 3.00 7.85
CA ASP A 241 13.80 2.46 6.75
C ASP A 241 12.32 2.50 7.10
N SER A 242 11.98 2.18 8.35
CA SER A 242 10.61 2.21 8.87
C SER A 242 10.07 3.63 9.00
N MET A 243 10.91 4.60 9.35
CA MET A 243 10.55 6.03 9.37
C MET A 243 10.13 6.52 7.98
N ALA A 244 10.99 6.34 6.98
CA ALA A 244 10.67 6.73 5.59
C ALA A 244 9.49 5.93 5.04
N GLY A 245 9.43 4.63 5.35
CA GLY A 245 8.35 3.74 4.93
C GLY A 245 6.98 4.20 5.44
N ARG A 246 6.88 4.60 6.72
CA ARG A 246 5.66 5.19 7.30
C ARG A 246 5.22 6.44 6.55
N MET A 247 6.11 7.40 6.35
CA MET A 247 5.79 8.65 5.66
C MET A 247 5.28 8.37 4.24
N LEU A 248 5.99 7.52 3.49
CA LEU A 248 5.59 7.12 2.15
C LEU A 248 4.23 6.43 2.14
N GLY A 249 3.98 5.50 3.08
CA GLY A 249 2.69 4.81 3.19
C GLY A 249 1.52 5.76 3.37
N ILE A 250 1.65 6.74 4.27
CA ILE A 250 0.61 7.76 4.48
C ILE A 250 0.41 8.63 3.23
N ALA A 251 1.49 9.08 2.58
CA ALA A 251 1.39 9.86 1.34
C ALA A 251 0.67 9.11 0.21
N LEU A 252 0.99 7.82 0.03
CA LEU A 252 0.35 6.98 -0.98
C LEU A 252 -1.10 6.65 -0.64
N GLY A 253 -1.43 6.45 0.65
CA GLY A 253 -2.82 6.29 1.09
C GLY A 253 -3.67 7.55 0.84
N GLU A 254 -3.12 8.74 1.10
CA GLU A 254 -3.77 10.02 0.78
C GLU A 254 -4.04 10.15 -0.72
N TYR A 255 -3.03 9.87 -1.56
CA TYR A 255 -3.17 9.91 -3.00
C TYR A 255 -4.19 8.89 -3.51
N PHE A 256 -4.15 7.65 -3.00
CA PHE A 256 -5.09 6.58 -3.35
C PHE A 256 -6.54 7.01 -3.08
N VAL A 257 -6.81 7.49 -1.86
CA VAL A 257 -8.14 7.98 -1.49
C VAL A 257 -8.55 9.18 -2.35
N GLY A 258 -7.60 10.06 -2.67
CA GLY A 258 -7.82 11.16 -3.61
C GLY A 258 -8.21 10.71 -5.01
N ARG A 259 -7.63 9.61 -5.52
CA ARG A 259 -8.03 9.03 -6.81
C ARG A 259 -9.42 8.39 -6.76
N CYS A 260 -9.80 7.79 -5.63
CA CYS A 260 -11.14 7.23 -5.45
C CYS A 260 -12.23 8.31 -5.31
N LEU A 261 -11.96 9.36 -4.52
CA LEU A 261 -12.98 10.31 -4.05
C LEU A 261 -12.85 11.73 -4.59
N GLY A 262 -11.78 12.03 -5.34
CA GLY A 262 -11.39 13.39 -5.67
C GLY A 262 -10.65 14.08 -4.52
N SER A 263 -10.34 15.35 -4.69
CA SER A 263 -9.44 16.10 -3.81
C SER A 263 -9.90 16.11 -2.34
N THR A 264 -9.18 15.42 -1.46
CA THR A 264 -9.38 15.51 0.01
C THR A 264 -8.06 15.83 0.72
N GLY A 265 -7.86 17.10 1.07
CA GLY A 265 -6.87 17.55 2.08
C GLY A 265 -5.47 16.91 2.02
N THR A 266 -4.93 16.65 0.84
CA THR A 266 -3.65 15.96 0.65
C THR A 266 -2.48 16.81 1.18
N LYS A 267 -1.40 16.14 1.55
CA LYS A 267 -0.14 16.79 1.94
C LYS A 267 0.97 16.42 0.96
N SER A 268 1.86 17.37 0.71
CA SER A 268 3.17 17.04 0.15
C SER A 268 4.09 16.70 1.31
N ARG A 269 4.69 15.50 1.31
CA ARG A 269 5.48 14.99 2.43
C ARG A 269 6.93 14.75 2.05
N THR A 270 7.86 15.13 2.91
CA THR A 270 9.30 14.92 2.69
C THR A 270 9.89 14.17 3.88
N PHE A 271 10.77 13.19 3.59
CA PHE A 271 11.61 12.55 4.59
C PHE A 271 12.99 13.23 4.60
N ASN A 272 13.34 13.84 5.73
CA ASN A 272 14.51 14.69 5.88
C ASN A 272 15.73 13.86 6.28
N ALA A 273 16.46 13.35 5.28
CA ALA A 273 17.66 12.54 5.51
C ALA A 273 18.73 13.26 6.34
N GLY A 274 18.95 14.56 6.12
CA GLY A 274 19.95 15.32 6.89
C GLY A 274 19.65 15.39 8.40
N TYR A 275 18.37 15.43 8.78
CA TYR A 275 17.99 15.34 10.20
C TYR A 275 18.24 13.94 10.74
N ALA A 276 17.91 12.90 9.97
CA ALA A 276 18.20 11.51 10.33
C ALA A 276 19.71 11.26 10.47
N ASP A 277 20.53 11.84 9.60
CA ASP A 277 21.99 11.75 9.65
C ASP A 277 22.57 12.40 10.90
N SER A 278 22.04 13.56 11.29
CA SER A 278 22.43 14.24 12.53
C SER A 278 21.96 13.51 13.80
N ASN A 279 21.02 12.57 13.67
CA ASN A 279 20.40 11.82 14.77
C ASN A 279 20.40 10.32 14.47
N SER A 280 21.51 9.81 13.95
CA SER A 280 21.65 8.48 13.35
C SER A 280 21.22 7.33 14.26
N ARG A 281 21.33 7.51 15.58
CA ARG A 281 20.97 6.52 16.61
C ARG A 281 19.50 6.59 17.07
N THR A 282 18.66 7.34 16.38
CA THR A 282 17.24 7.42 16.71
C THR A 282 16.50 6.17 16.23
N ASP A 283 15.84 5.50 17.17
CA ASP A 283 14.98 4.36 16.88
C ASP A 283 13.61 4.80 16.29
N PHE A 284 12.92 3.90 15.59
CA PHE A 284 11.59 4.14 15.04
C PHE A 284 10.53 4.08 16.15
N ASN A 285 10.01 5.24 16.54
CA ASN A 285 8.89 5.36 17.46
C ASN A 285 7.88 6.38 16.91
N PRO A 286 6.86 5.93 16.17
CA PRO A 286 5.91 6.82 15.50
C PRO A 286 4.99 7.59 16.46
N PHE A 287 5.02 7.25 17.76
CA PHE A 287 4.24 7.87 18.84
C PHE A 287 5.03 8.92 19.61
N HIS A 288 6.34 9.05 19.36
CA HIS A 288 7.14 10.12 19.94
C HIS A 288 6.87 11.44 19.22
N ALA A 289 6.78 12.55 19.97
CA ALA A 289 6.45 13.87 19.41
C ALA A 289 7.42 14.30 18.29
N ASP A 290 8.70 14.00 18.45
CA ASP A 290 9.73 14.34 17.44
C ASP A 290 9.59 13.58 16.13
N GLN A 291 8.86 12.47 16.12
CA GLN A 291 8.58 11.67 14.93
C GLN A 291 7.13 11.85 14.45
N ALA A 292 6.42 12.88 14.92
CA ALA A 292 5.18 13.28 14.27
C ALA A 292 5.47 13.79 12.85
N LEU A 293 4.60 13.47 11.88
CA LEU A 293 4.80 13.84 10.48
C LEU A 293 4.83 15.37 10.25
N ASN A 294 4.28 16.14 11.18
CA ASN A 294 4.26 17.60 11.19
C ASN A 294 5.28 18.22 12.15
N ALA A 295 6.20 17.43 12.72
CA ALA A 295 7.19 17.92 13.70
C ALA A 295 8.32 18.76 13.07
N ASN A 296 8.45 18.79 11.73
CA ASN A 296 9.54 19.45 11.01
C ASN A 296 10.94 18.98 11.47
N LYS A 297 11.06 17.69 11.78
CA LYS A 297 12.30 17.00 12.17
C LYS A 297 12.65 15.95 11.11
N PHE A 298 12.35 14.67 11.36
CA PHE A 298 12.49 13.58 10.38
C PHE A 298 11.60 13.74 9.15
N TYR A 299 10.54 14.54 9.28
CA TYR A 299 9.56 14.77 8.23
C TYR A 299 9.23 16.25 8.15
N SER A 300 8.87 16.72 6.95
CA SER A 300 8.15 17.98 6.74
C SER A 300 6.92 17.74 5.90
N GLU A 301 5.89 18.57 6.12
CA GLU A 301 4.68 18.55 5.31
C GLU A 301 4.27 19.95 4.87
N THR A 302 3.82 20.08 3.63
CA THR A 302 3.17 21.28 3.10
C THR A 302 1.79 20.92 2.55
N ILE A 303 1.01 21.93 2.20
CA ILE A 303 -0.29 21.71 1.55
C ILE A 303 -0.05 20.98 0.21
N GLY A 304 -0.78 19.89 -0.01
CA GLY A 304 -0.76 19.16 -1.26
C GLY A 304 -1.63 19.81 -2.33
N GLY A 305 -1.76 19.14 -3.47
CA GLY A 305 -2.54 19.61 -4.61
C GLY A 305 -3.78 18.76 -4.87
N THR A 306 -4.56 19.21 -5.84
CA THR A 306 -5.76 18.49 -6.29
C THR A 306 -5.41 17.14 -6.90
N VAL A 307 -6.12 16.11 -6.48
CA VAL A 307 -6.06 14.78 -7.08
C VAL A 307 -7.27 14.61 -7.98
N THR A 308 -7.02 14.35 -9.27
CA THR A 308 -8.06 14.04 -10.25
C THR A 308 -8.70 12.69 -9.91
N GLN A 309 -10.01 12.67 -9.72
CA GLN A 309 -10.75 11.44 -9.45
C GLN A 309 -10.72 10.52 -10.67
N SER A 310 -10.51 9.22 -10.44
CA SER A 310 -10.75 8.16 -11.42
C SER A 310 -12.15 7.59 -11.19
N LEU A 311 -12.97 7.56 -12.24
CA LEU A 311 -14.32 6.98 -12.17
C LEU A 311 -14.27 5.48 -11.88
N LEU A 312 -13.29 4.79 -12.46
CA LEU A 312 -13.01 3.38 -12.19
C LEU A 312 -12.71 3.14 -10.70
N MET A 313 -11.80 3.93 -10.13
CA MET A 313 -11.44 3.78 -8.71
C MET A 313 -12.59 4.18 -7.79
N LYS A 314 -13.39 5.18 -8.17
CA LYS A 314 -14.59 5.57 -7.44
C LYS A 314 -15.58 4.41 -7.34
N GLU A 315 -15.85 3.71 -8.44
CA GLU A 315 -16.78 2.58 -8.44
C GLU A 315 -16.29 1.46 -7.50
N LEU A 316 -15.00 1.13 -7.56
CA LEU A 316 -14.39 0.11 -6.70
C LEU A 316 -14.45 0.52 -5.22
N TRP A 317 -14.23 1.80 -4.93
CA TRP A 317 -14.39 2.36 -3.60
C TRP A 317 -15.83 2.26 -3.11
N ASP A 318 -16.81 2.68 -3.90
CA ASP A 318 -18.23 2.68 -3.51
C ASP A 318 -18.71 1.26 -3.20
N LYS A 319 -18.27 0.26 -3.98
CA LYS A 319 -18.57 -1.16 -3.72
C LYS A 319 -17.98 -1.65 -2.39
N ALA A 320 -16.73 -1.29 -2.09
CA ALA A 320 -16.11 -1.60 -0.80
C ALA A 320 -16.77 -0.85 0.36
N TYR A 321 -17.12 0.42 0.15
CA TYR A 321 -17.79 1.27 1.12
C TYR A 321 -19.16 0.71 1.49
N TYR A 322 -19.94 0.26 0.50
CA TYR A 322 -21.25 -0.37 0.72
C TYR A 322 -21.17 -1.64 1.59
N GLU A 323 -20.13 -2.47 1.41
CA GLU A 323 -19.91 -3.66 2.25
C GLU A 323 -19.67 -3.31 3.72
N VAL A 324 -18.93 -2.23 3.99
CA VAL A 324 -18.57 -1.84 5.35
C VAL A 324 -19.61 -0.95 6.01
N SER A 325 -20.24 -0.02 5.29
CA SER A 325 -21.21 0.93 5.84
C SER A 325 -22.48 0.27 6.39
N THR A 326 -22.78 -0.94 5.93
CA THR A 326 -23.95 -1.72 6.37
C THR A 326 -23.64 -2.66 7.54
N ARG A 327 -22.37 -2.82 7.93
CA ARG A 327 -21.91 -3.91 8.81
C ARG A 327 -20.91 -3.49 9.87
N PHE A 328 -20.21 -2.38 9.66
CA PHE A 328 -19.36 -1.75 10.64
C PHE A 328 -20.19 -0.76 11.46
N PRO A 329 -20.13 -0.81 12.80
CA PRO A 329 -20.97 -0.03 13.69
C PRO A 329 -20.70 1.48 13.63
#